data_AF-A0A2Z6SFE5-F1
#
_entry.id   AF-A0A2Z6SFE5-F1
#
_cell.length_a   1.000
_cell.length_b   1.000
_cell.length_c   1.000
_cell.angle_alpha   90.00
_cell.angle_beta   90.00
_cell.angle_gamma   90.00
#
_symmetry.space_group_name_H-M   'P 1'
#
loop_
_entity.id
_entity.type
_entity.pdbx_description
1 polymer ?
#
loop_
_entity_poly.entity_id
_entity_poly.type
_entity_poly.pdbx_seq_one_letter_code
_entity_poly.pdbx_strand_id
1 'polypeptide(L)'
;MSQIRRSGLQTEVINFYRKCCKAVRKKPIETRNRFQQFVRTQFRQHDLSPRDHNAIEYMLRRGKRQLEVYENDNIKDIINS
;
A
#
# COMPACT_ATOMS: atom_id res chain seq x y z
N MET A 1 17.93 -16.26 12.09
CA MET A 1 17.67 -14.93 11.49
C MET A 1 17.44 -13.93 12.60
N SER A 2 18.24 -12.87 12.71
CA SER A 2 18.04 -11.84 13.72
C SER A 2 16.71 -11.13 13.48
N GLN A 3 15.87 -11.06 14.51
CA GLN A 3 14.59 -10.35 14.42
C GLN A 3 14.87 -8.85 14.39
N ILE A 4 14.79 -8.24 13.20
CA ILE A 4 14.86 -6.78 13.06
C ILE A 4 13.76 -6.17 13.92
N ARG A 5 14.13 -5.47 15.00
CA ARG A 5 13.20 -4.69 15.81
C ARG A 5 12.74 -3.50 14.98
N ARG A 6 11.42 -3.42 14.78
CA ARG A 6 10.77 -2.34 14.04
C ARG A 6 9.95 -1.51 15.01
N SER A 7 9.86 -0.20 14.77
CA SER A 7 8.92 0.64 15.52
C SER A 7 7.47 0.22 15.24
N GLY A 8 6.53 0.68 16.06
CA GLY A 8 5.10 0.47 15.82
C GLY A 8 4.68 0.97 14.43
N LEU A 9 5.11 2.19 14.09
CA LEU A 9 4.84 2.80 12.79
C LEU A 9 5.44 2.01 11.62
N GLN A 10 6.69 1.55 11.72
CA GLN A 10 7.31 0.71 10.70
C GLN A 10 6.55 -0.62 10.51
N THR A 11 6.11 -1.23 11.60
CA THR A 11 5.29 -2.45 11.57
C THR A 11 3.95 -2.19 10.88
N GLU A 12 3.33 -1.05 11.17
CA GLU A 12 2.08 -0.63 10.55
C GLU A 12 2.23 -0.41 9.02
N VAL A 13 3.28 0.27 8.57
CA VAL A 13 3.59 0.44 7.13
C VAL A 13 3.72 -0.91 6.42
N ILE A 14 4.45 -1.86 7.01
CA ILE A 14 4.64 -3.19 6.42
C ILE A 14 3.31 -3.96 6.38
N ASN A 15 2.54 -3.91 7.45
CA ASN A 15 1.23 -4.57 7.51
C ASN A 15 0.27 -3.96 6.48
N PHE A 16 0.31 -2.64 6.31
CA PHE A 16 -0.48 -1.94 5.30
C PHE A 16 -0.07 -2.37 3.88
N TYR A 17 1.23 -2.41 3.55
CA TYR A 17 1.71 -2.92 2.26
C TYR A 17 1.24 -4.36 1.99
N ARG A 18 1.32 -5.24 2.99
CA ARG A 18 0.82 -6.62 2.89
C ARG A 18 -0.69 -6.66 2.65
N LYS A 19 -1.46 -5.78 3.30
CA LYS A 19 -2.91 -5.66 3.09
C LYS A 19 -3.21 -5.26 1.65
N CYS A 20 -2.52 -4.25 1.11
CA CYS A 20 -2.63 -3.88 -0.30
C CYS A 20 -2.36 -5.09 -1.22
N CYS A 21 -1.25 -5.81 -1.02
CA CYS A 21 -0.94 -7.01 -1.81
C CYS A 21 -2.01 -8.12 -1.69
N LYS A 22 -2.70 -8.25 -0.55
CA LYS A 22 -3.83 -9.18 -0.40
C LYS A 22 -5.05 -8.69 -1.19
N ALA A 23 -5.37 -7.41 -1.12
CA ALA A 23 -6.47 -6.82 -1.89
C ALA A 23 -6.27 -6.99 -3.39
N VAL A 24 -5.03 -6.80 -3.89
CA VAL A 24 -4.72 -7.01 -5.31
C VAL A 24 -5.01 -8.46 -5.74
N ARG A 25 -4.73 -9.46 -4.89
CA ARG A 25 -5.05 -10.87 -5.22
C ARG A 25 -6.54 -11.14 -5.42
N LYS A 26 -7.42 -10.28 -4.90
CA LYS A 26 -8.87 -10.38 -5.12
C LYS A 26 -9.33 -9.84 -6.47
N LYS A 27 -8.47 -9.08 -7.18
CA LYS A 27 -8.81 -8.50 -8.49
C LYS A 27 -8.74 -9.54 -9.62
N PRO A 28 -9.38 -9.28 -10.79
CA PRO A 28 -9.25 -10.12 -11.98
C PRO A 28 -7.79 -10.33 -12.39
N ILE A 29 -7.46 -11.50 -12.92
CA ILE A 29 -6.07 -11.89 -13.23
C ILE A 29 -5.45 -10.93 -14.24
N GLU A 30 -6.26 -10.44 -15.18
CA GLU A 30 -5.89 -9.57 -16.29
C GLU A 30 -5.42 -8.19 -15.80
N THR A 31 -5.95 -7.71 -14.68
CA THR A 31 -5.70 -6.36 -14.14
C THR A 31 -4.79 -6.38 -12.91
N ARG A 32 -4.57 -7.55 -12.29
CA ARG A 32 -3.70 -7.72 -11.11
C ARG A 32 -2.33 -7.07 -11.27
N ASN A 33 -1.68 -7.25 -12.43
CA ASN A 33 -0.35 -6.70 -12.66
C ASN A 33 -0.32 -5.17 -12.57
N ARG A 34 -1.35 -4.49 -13.08
CA ARG A 34 -1.48 -3.02 -12.99
C ARG A 34 -1.63 -2.60 -11.53
N PHE A 35 -2.52 -3.25 -10.78
CA PHE A 35 -2.68 -2.98 -9.35
C PHE A 35 -1.40 -3.21 -8.54
N GLN A 36 -0.64 -4.27 -8.84
CA GLN A 36 0.65 -4.52 -8.19
C GLN A 36 1.65 -3.41 -8.49
N GLN A 37 1.75 -3.00 -9.76
CA GLN A 37 2.64 -1.90 -10.17
C GLN A 37 2.23 -0.60 -9.49
N PHE A 38 0.94 -0.26 -9.48
CA PHE A 38 0.43 0.93 -8.81
C PHE A 38 0.78 0.96 -7.33
N VAL A 39 0.50 -0.11 -6.57
CA VAL A 39 0.88 -0.19 -5.15
C VAL A 39 2.39 -0.01 -4.99
N ARG A 40 3.20 -0.70 -5.80
CA ARG A 40 4.65 -0.61 -5.75
C ARG A 40 5.16 0.81 -6.03
N THR A 41 4.56 1.51 -6.98
CA THR A 41 4.92 2.89 -7.34
C THR A 41 4.52 3.86 -6.24
N GLN A 42 3.30 3.75 -5.69
CA GLN A 42 2.83 4.62 -4.60
C GLN A 42 3.71 4.55 -3.35
N PHE A 43 4.25 3.38 -3.02
CA PHE A 43 5.16 3.23 -1.87
C PHE A 43 6.60 3.70 -2.17
N ARG A 44 6.99 3.83 -3.44
CA ARG A 44 8.34 4.27 -3.85
C ARG A 44 8.41 5.73 -4.30
N GLN A 45 7.30 6.36 -4.65
CA GLN A 45 7.26 7.73 -5.18
C GLN A 45 7.65 8.80 -4.15
N HIS A 46 7.66 8.45 -2.87
CA HIS A 46 7.95 9.38 -1.78
C HIS A 46 9.32 9.07 -1.20
N ASP A 47 10.20 10.08 -1.18
CA ASP A 47 11.48 10.02 -0.47
C ASP A 47 11.26 10.46 0.99
N LEU A 48 10.86 9.50 1.83
CA LEU A 48 10.61 9.73 3.26
C LEU A 48 11.66 9.01 4.10
N SER A 49 12.23 9.74 5.05
CA SER A 49 13.09 9.18 6.08
C SER A 49 12.26 8.49 7.16
N PRO A 50 12.78 7.46 7.84
CA PRO A 50 12.13 6.86 9.01
C PRO A 50 11.80 7.85 10.13
N ARG A 51 12.41 9.05 10.13
CA ARG A 51 12.19 10.11 11.13
C ARG A 51 10.97 10.99 10.80
N ASP A 52 10.42 10.91 9.59
CA ASP A 52 9.32 11.75 9.12
C ASP A 52 7.96 11.21 9.61
N HIS A 53 7.83 11.00 10.93
CA HIS A 53 6.69 10.29 11.53
C HIS A 53 5.33 10.88 11.09
N ASN A 54 5.18 12.21 11.16
CA ASN A 54 3.94 12.89 10.77
C ASN A 54 3.58 12.69 9.29
N ALA A 55 4.58 12.73 8.40
CA ALA A 55 4.37 12.52 6.97
C ALA A 55 4.01 11.06 6.67
N ILE A 56 4.69 10.11 7.32
CA ILE A 56 4.39 8.68 7.19
C ILE A 56 2.97 8.37 7.68
N GLU A 57 2.57 8.91 8.83
CA GLU A 57 1.21 8.75 9.36
C GLU A 57 0.15 9.36 8.43
N TYR A 58 0.41 10.55 7.90
CA TYR A 58 -0.47 11.17 6.91
C TYR A 58 -0.63 10.28 5.68
N MET A 59 0.48 9.78 5.12
CA MET A 59 0.46 8.91 3.93
C MET A 59 -0.22 7.57 4.22
N LEU A 60 -0.02 7.00 5.42
CA LEU A 60 -0.73 5.79 5.85
C LEU A 60 -2.23 6.01 5.89
N ARG A 61 -2.69 7.10 6.51
CA ARG A 61 -4.13 7.42 6.57
C ARG A 61 -4.71 7.64 5.18
N ARG A 62 -3.99 8.36 4.31
CA ARG A 62 -4.40 8.58 2.91
C ARG A 62 -4.47 7.25 2.14
N GLY A 63 -3.45 6.42 2.26
CA GLY A 63 -3.38 5.11 1.61
C GLY A 63 -4.49 4.17 2.06
N LYS A 64 -4.82 4.14 3.37
CA LYS A 64 -5.93 3.32 3.90
C LYS A 64 -7.26 3.69 3.25
N ARG A 65 -7.55 4.99 3.13
CA ARG A 65 -8.76 5.48 2.42
C ARG A 65 -8.78 5.08 0.95
N GLN A 66 -7.65 5.17 0.25
CA GLN A 66 -7.55 4.69 -1.13
C GLN A 66 -7.80 3.18 -1.23
N LEU A 67 -7.24 2.41 -0.30
CA LEU A 67 -7.43 0.96 -0.28
C LEU A 67 -8.90 0.60 -0.07
N GLU A 68 -9.64 1.29 0.81
CA GLU A 68 -11.08 1.07 1.00
C GLU A 68 -11.87 1.26 -0.31
N VAL A 69 -11.51 2.28 -1.10
CA VAL A 69 -12.12 2.51 -2.42
C VAL A 69 -11.75 1.37 -3.37
N TYR A 70 -10.46 1.05 -3.50
CA TYR A 70 -9.99 0.02 -4.42
C TYR A 70 -10.35 -1.40 -4.00
N GLU A 71 -10.67 -1.67 -2.73
CA GLU A 71 -11.16 -2.98 -2.26
C GLU A 71 -12.59 -3.26 -2.75
N ASN A 72 -13.34 -2.24 -3.20
CA ASN A 72 -14.68 -2.42 -3.77
C ASN A 72 -14.63 -3.31 -5.02
N ASP A 73 -15.50 -4.32 -5.09
CA ASP A 73 -15.59 -5.30 -6.18
C ASP A 73 -16.02 -4.69 -7.52
N ASN A 74 -16.66 -3.51 -7.48
CA ASN A 74 -17.01 -2.75 -8.68
C ASN A 74 -15.77 -2.17 -9.38
N ILE A 75 -14.66 -1.99 -8.67
CA ILE A 75 -13.41 -1.50 -9.25
C ILE A 75 -12.58 -2.69 -9.72
N LYS A 76 -12.65 -2.99 -11.01
CA LYS A 76 -11.99 -4.15 -11.62
C LYS A 76 -10.65 -3.83 -12.26
N ASP A 77 -10.36 -2.56 -12.53
CA ASP A 77 -9.14 -2.12 -13.19
C ASP A 77 -8.73 -0.70 -12.75
N ILE A 78 -7.48 -0.35 -13.03
CA ILE A 78 -6.92 0.99 -12.89
C ILE A 78 -6.25 1.37 -14.21
N ILE A 79 -6.98 2.11 -15.05
CA ILE A 79 -6.54 2.42 -16.42
C ILE A 79 -5.70 3.71 -16.48
N ASN A 80 -5.74 4.58 -15.47
CA ASN A 80 -4.98 5.85 -15.47
C ASN A 80 -4.61 6.31 -14.05
N SER A 81 -3.57 5.72 -13.45
CA SER A 81 -3.00 6.19 -12.17
C SER A 81 -1.48 6.15 -12.18
#